data_AF-A0A1Q7W496-F1
#
_entry.id   AF-A0A1Q7W496-F1
#
_cell.length_a   1.000
_cell.length_b   1.000
_cell.length_c   1.000
_cell.angle_alpha   90.00
_cell.angle_beta   90.00
_cell.angle_gamma   90.00
#
_symmetry.space_group_name_H-M   'P 1'
#
loop_
_entity.id
_entity.type
_entity.pdbx_description
1 polymer ?
#
loop_
_entity_poly.entity_id
_entity_poly.type
_entity_poly.pdbx_seq_one_letter_code
_entity_poly.pdbx_strand_id
1 'polypeptide(L)'
;FCNNPLVGVVNNGLRRGFLSFLNYSGLMTSRPNQAGVHRNLYDRYRQVFKGLLTEAISSMQDVFARSDFLLNLSFSPLMVPLWQTALSFKGNTGKSLNDAAQLLIERKDIDEDQPIFSFINVMGVHMPYHPSQKCIERFAPHVLHNKQAQRYLRHFNSDVFGWYAPLSSSIDELEKATLDGMYNAEVATQDELVGTFFKKLHESGRLDNTLVIICADHGEHLGEKRLVGHSLSLYNELVRVPLIIRDPGNDLPRGTTVEHFVSTRRIFQTVLAAANLADEVEEVLTLAQSSTSDPDSGTVFSEGVPPRNVVKMLHQRRPRETEELGCDQTRRAVWRDMHKLIQTGENGLELYSAFEDPNESLNLRDILPERVETLQEQLHTFVSHAGVMVASQEQADGFDDPEVLRRLRDLGYIE
;
A
#
# COMPACT_ATOMS: atom_id res chain seq x y z
N PHE A 1 5.46 -2.48 -0.76
CA PHE A 1 4.62 -2.25 0.43
C PHE A 1 3.73 -3.49 0.56
N CYS A 2 4.02 -4.37 1.50
CA CYS A 2 3.51 -5.75 1.52
C CYS A 2 2.19 -5.90 2.29
N ASN A 3 1.43 -6.94 1.90
CA ASN A 3 0.16 -7.47 2.40
C ASN A 3 0.12 -7.90 3.90
N ASN A 4 0.92 -7.29 4.78
CA ASN A 4 0.94 -7.62 6.20
C ASN A 4 1.01 -6.36 7.09
N PRO A 5 0.29 -6.34 8.23
CA PRO A 5 0.39 -5.31 9.26
C PRO A 5 1.78 -5.38 9.90
N LEU A 6 2.61 -4.44 9.50
CA LEU A 6 4.03 -4.42 9.81
C LEU A 6 4.36 -3.12 10.52
N VAL A 7 5.08 -3.23 11.63
CA VAL A 7 5.80 -2.10 12.19
C VAL A 7 7.30 -2.42 12.07
N GLY A 8 7.94 -1.86 11.06
CA GLY A 8 9.39 -1.88 10.93
C GLY A 8 9.98 -0.78 11.80
N VAL A 9 10.86 -1.12 12.75
CA VAL A 9 11.69 -0.11 13.43
C VAL A 9 13.13 -0.40 13.05
N VAL A 10 13.73 0.48 12.26
CA VAL A 10 15.16 0.45 11.98
C VAL A 10 15.87 1.21 13.07
N ASN A 11 16.61 0.47 13.89
CA ASN A 11 17.38 1.01 14.98
C ASN A 11 18.84 0.59 14.88
N ASN A 12 19.53 1.11 13.88
CA ASN A 12 20.96 0.90 13.65
C ASN A 12 21.68 2.23 13.31
N GLY A 13 21.11 3.36 13.74
CA GLY A 13 21.62 4.70 13.42
C GLY A 13 21.56 5.00 11.91
N LEU A 14 20.46 4.62 11.25
CA LEU A 14 20.23 4.78 9.81
C LEU A 14 21.29 4.10 8.92
N ARG A 15 21.94 3.06 9.42
CA ARG A 15 22.86 2.23 8.62
C ARG A 15 22.06 1.26 7.74
N ARG A 16 22.71 0.71 6.72
CA ARG A 16 22.09 -0.30 5.84
C ARG A 16 21.73 -1.57 6.65
N GLY A 17 20.55 -2.14 6.37
CA GLY A 17 20.06 -3.37 6.98
C GLY A 17 19.05 -3.15 8.11
N PHE A 18 18.45 -4.24 8.59
CA PHE A 18 17.47 -4.24 9.68
C PHE A 18 17.95 -5.21 10.76
N LEU A 19 17.79 -4.88 12.05
CA LEU A 19 18.14 -5.81 13.15
C LEU A 19 16.93 -6.59 13.67
N SER A 20 15.74 -5.97 13.73
CA SER A 20 14.50 -6.62 14.12
C SER A 20 13.26 -5.89 13.60
N PHE A 21 12.10 -6.56 13.56
CA PHE A 21 10.81 -5.98 13.15
C PHE A 21 9.66 -6.47 14.06
N LEU A 22 8.67 -5.60 14.28
CA LEU A 22 7.37 -5.96 14.83
C LEU A 22 6.50 -6.47 13.69
N ASN A 23 6.13 -7.76 13.72
CA ASN A 23 5.11 -8.28 12.83
C ASN A 23 3.87 -8.68 13.65
N TYR A 24 2.73 -8.09 13.32
CA TYR A 24 1.42 -8.40 13.92
C TYR A 24 0.57 -9.31 13.02
N SER A 25 1.08 -9.71 11.86
CA SER A 25 0.51 -10.76 11.01
C SER A 25 0.86 -12.15 11.56
N GLY A 26 -0.08 -13.09 11.46
CA GLY A 26 0.07 -14.47 11.92
C GLY A 26 -0.11 -14.72 13.43
N LEU A 27 -0.05 -16.00 13.82
CA LEU A 27 -0.35 -16.51 15.17
C LEU A 27 0.56 -16.00 16.30
N MET A 28 1.70 -15.34 16.00
CA MET A 28 2.74 -15.02 16.98
C MET A 28 3.38 -13.64 16.76
N THR A 29 2.98 -12.64 17.56
CA THR A 29 3.56 -11.27 17.53
C THR A 29 5.05 -11.27 17.87
N SER A 30 5.96 -10.92 16.95
CA SER A 30 7.37 -10.65 17.33
C SER A 30 7.45 -9.29 18.01
N ARG A 31 8.12 -9.21 19.16
CA ARG A 31 8.56 -7.93 19.74
C ARG A 31 10.03 -7.71 19.32
N PRO A 32 10.39 -6.53 18.79
CA PRO A 32 11.73 -6.22 18.35
C PRO A 32 12.61 -6.07 19.57
N ASN A 33 13.87 -6.43 19.38
CA ASN A 33 14.91 -6.10 20.32
C ASN A 33 15.63 -4.87 19.77
N GLN A 34 15.56 -3.76 20.51
CA GLN A 34 16.13 -2.49 20.07
C GLN A 34 17.65 -2.59 19.87
N ALA A 35 18.37 -3.38 20.66
CA ALA A 35 19.83 -3.49 20.58
C ALA A 35 20.36 -4.57 19.61
N GLY A 36 19.49 -5.32 18.91
CA GLY A 36 19.93 -6.41 18.01
C GLY A 36 20.63 -7.61 18.69
N VAL A 37 20.71 -7.65 20.03
CA VAL A 37 21.39 -8.73 20.77
C VAL A 37 20.38 -9.56 21.59
N HIS A 38 20.11 -10.79 21.17
CA HIS A 38 19.23 -11.72 21.90
C HIS A 38 19.80 -12.04 23.29
N ARG A 39 19.16 -11.52 24.35
CA ARG A 39 19.63 -11.70 25.73
C ARG A 39 19.16 -13.01 26.39
N ASN A 40 18.01 -13.58 25.99
CA ASN A 40 17.41 -14.72 26.69
C ASN A 40 17.25 -16.01 25.84
N LEU A 41 17.48 -17.16 26.47
CA LEU A 41 17.31 -18.51 25.87
C LEU A 41 15.89 -18.73 25.29
N TYR A 42 14.88 -18.12 25.92
CA TYR A 42 13.49 -18.17 25.47
C TYR A 42 13.28 -17.51 24.09
N ASP A 43 13.94 -16.38 23.83
CA ASP A 43 13.80 -15.65 22.56
C ASP A 43 14.47 -16.42 21.41
N ARG A 44 15.60 -17.07 21.67
CA ARG A 44 16.27 -17.98 20.73
C ARG A 44 15.38 -19.18 20.38
N TYR A 45 14.79 -19.84 21.36
CA TYR A 45 13.88 -20.98 21.14
C TYR A 45 12.66 -20.57 20.29
N ARG A 46 12.06 -19.43 20.62
CA ARG A 46 10.89 -18.89 19.90
C ARG A 46 11.22 -18.57 18.44
N GLN A 47 12.44 -18.11 18.14
CA GLN A 47 12.88 -17.84 16.77
C GLN A 47 13.12 -19.13 15.97
N VAL A 48 13.72 -20.16 16.57
CA VAL A 48 13.89 -21.49 15.94
C VAL A 48 12.54 -22.12 15.64
N PHE A 49 11.61 -22.08 16.61
CA PHE A 49 10.25 -22.58 16.42
C PHE A 49 9.50 -21.81 15.32
N LYS A 50 9.69 -20.49 15.24
CA LYS A 50 9.14 -19.66 14.16
C LYS A 50 9.75 -19.99 12.80
N GLY A 51 11.06 -20.23 12.72
CA GLY A 51 11.71 -20.64 11.47
C GLY A 51 11.08 -21.92 10.92
N LEU A 52 10.94 -22.93 11.78
CA LEU A 52 10.28 -24.20 11.43
C LEU A 52 8.82 -24.01 11.02
N LEU A 53 8.07 -23.13 11.69
CA LEU A 53 6.67 -22.85 11.36
C LEU A 53 6.55 -22.06 10.05
N THR A 54 7.43 -21.08 9.82
CA THR A 54 7.43 -20.25 8.60
C THR A 54 7.78 -21.09 7.39
N GLU A 55 8.77 -21.97 7.50
CA GLU A 55 9.15 -22.92 6.47
C GLU A 55 8.02 -23.92 6.15
N ALA A 56 7.27 -24.35 7.17
CA ALA A 56 6.08 -25.18 6.96
C ALA A 56 4.92 -24.41 6.28
N ILE A 57 4.71 -23.13 6.63
CA ILE A 57 3.66 -22.28 6.05
C ILE A 57 4.03 -21.85 4.63
N SER A 58 5.27 -21.47 4.35
CA SER A 58 5.72 -21.09 3.00
C SER A 58 5.65 -22.28 2.05
N SER A 59 6.08 -23.47 2.51
CA SER A 59 5.91 -24.72 1.76
C SER A 59 4.45 -25.02 1.43
N MET A 60 3.51 -24.64 2.31
CA MET A 60 2.08 -24.71 1.98
C MET A 60 1.69 -23.62 0.99
N GLN A 61 2.05 -22.35 1.22
CA GLN A 61 1.71 -21.22 0.33
C GLN A 61 2.17 -21.43 -1.11
N ASP A 62 3.37 -21.97 -1.32
CA ASP A 62 3.89 -22.31 -2.66
C ASP A 62 3.07 -23.42 -3.32
N VAL A 63 2.63 -24.41 -2.54
CA VAL A 63 1.75 -25.49 -3.01
C VAL A 63 0.34 -24.97 -3.33
N PHE A 64 -0.15 -23.99 -2.56
CA PHE A 64 -1.42 -23.29 -2.82
C PHE A 64 -1.34 -22.41 -4.08
N ALA A 65 -0.25 -21.66 -4.26
CA ALA A 65 -0.03 -20.78 -5.42
C ALA A 65 0.14 -21.56 -6.74
N ARG A 66 0.69 -22.78 -6.68
CA ARG A 66 0.92 -23.64 -7.84
C ARG A 66 -0.26 -24.55 -8.20
N SER A 67 -1.33 -24.59 -7.41
CA SER A 67 -2.49 -25.46 -7.62
C SER A 67 -3.79 -24.68 -7.80
N ASP A 68 -4.33 -24.71 -9.02
CA ASP A 68 -5.61 -24.06 -9.35
C ASP A 68 -6.77 -24.54 -8.46
N PHE A 69 -6.74 -25.80 -8.00
CA PHE A 69 -7.77 -26.37 -7.13
C PHE A 69 -7.68 -25.81 -5.70
N LEU A 70 -6.47 -25.74 -5.15
CA LEU A 70 -6.24 -25.25 -3.79
C LEU A 70 -6.41 -23.73 -3.68
N LEU A 71 -6.04 -22.99 -4.72
CA LEU A 71 -6.32 -21.55 -4.82
C LEU A 71 -7.83 -21.28 -4.94
N ASN A 72 -8.57 -22.05 -5.74
CA ASN A 72 -10.03 -21.95 -5.77
C ASN A 72 -10.68 -22.34 -4.42
N LEU A 73 -10.09 -23.29 -3.70
CA LEU A 73 -10.55 -23.71 -2.38
C LEU A 73 -10.27 -22.66 -1.30
N SER A 74 -9.14 -21.95 -1.35
CA SER A 74 -8.82 -20.87 -0.40
C SER A 74 -9.77 -19.67 -0.53
N PHE A 75 -10.29 -19.43 -1.75
CA PHE A 75 -11.33 -18.43 -2.03
C PHE A 75 -12.76 -18.92 -1.79
N SER A 76 -12.96 -20.12 -1.25
CA SER A 76 -14.32 -20.61 -0.96
C SER A 76 -14.92 -19.94 0.28
N PRO A 77 -16.22 -19.64 0.31
CA PRO A 77 -16.87 -19.01 1.48
C PRO A 77 -16.74 -19.81 2.79
N LEU A 78 -16.44 -21.11 2.71
CA LEU A 78 -16.19 -21.98 3.86
C LEU A 78 -14.78 -21.77 4.45
N MET A 79 -13.78 -21.55 3.60
CA MET A 79 -12.38 -21.43 3.99
C MET A 79 -11.99 -19.98 4.33
N VAL A 80 -12.62 -18.99 3.70
CA VAL A 80 -12.32 -17.56 3.90
C VAL A 80 -12.38 -17.13 5.38
N PRO A 81 -13.41 -17.48 6.19
CA PRO A 81 -13.44 -17.12 7.62
C PRO A 81 -12.33 -17.80 8.44
N LEU A 82 -11.96 -19.03 8.08
CA LEU A 82 -10.88 -19.78 8.74
C LEU A 82 -9.52 -19.14 8.45
N TRP A 83 -9.26 -18.73 7.20
CA TRP A 83 -8.04 -18.02 6.82
C TRP A 83 -7.96 -16.61 7.40
N GLN A 84 -9.06 -15.84 7.36
CA GLN A 84 -9.13 -14.50 7.95
C GLN A 84 -8.81 -14.50 9.46
N THR A 85 -9.29 -15.52 10.18
CA THR A 85 -9.06 -15.68 11.63
C THR A 85 -7.69 -16.27 11.94
N ALA A 86 -7.21 -17.25 11.17
CA ALA A 86 -5.93 -17.92 11.41
C ALA A 86 -4.69 -17.13 10.97
N LEU A 87 -4.82 -16.29 9.93
CA LEU A 87 -3.70 -15.50 9.40
C LEU A 87 -3.60 -14.09 10.00
N SER A 88 -4.63 -13.58 10.70
CA SER A 88 -4.64 -12.22 11.27
C SER A 88 -4.14 -11.19 10.24
N PHE A 89 -4.69 -11.24 9.01
CA PHE A 89 -4.20 -10.47 7.85
C PHE A 89 -4.22 -8.95 8.08
N LYS A 90 -5.10 -8.46 8.96
CA LYS A 90 -5.14 -7.05 9.38
C LYS A 90 -4.40 -6.76 10.69
N GLY A 91 -4.04 -7.80 11.44
CA GLY A 91 -3.33 -7.66 12.71
C GLY A 91 -4.21 -7.04 13.78
N ASN A 92 -3.57 -6.50 14.82
CA ASN A 92 -4.23 -5.67 15.82
C ASN A 92 -3.62 -4.27 15.78
N THR A 93 -4.20 -3.39 14.96
CA THR A 93 -3.67 -2.03 14.74
C THR A 93 -3.49 -1.26 16.04
N GLY A 94 -4.50 -1.24 16.92
CA GLY A 94 -4.43 -0.50 18.18
C GLY A 94 -3.30 -0.96 19.09
N LYS A 95 -3.10 -2.28 19.23
CA LYS A 95 -1.96 -2.83 19.97
C LYS A 95 -0.64 -2.51 19.28
N SER A 96 -0.56 -2.65 17.96
CA SER A 96 0.66 -2.39 17.19
C SER A 96 1.13 -0.95 17.31
N LEU A 97 0.21 0.01 17.21
CA LEU A 97 0.48 1.43 17.39
C LEU A 97 0.86 1.75 18.84
N ASN A 98 0.21 1.13 19.82
CA ASN A 98 0.60 1.31 21.22
C ASN A 98 2.03 0.83 21.49
N ASP A 99 2.37 -0.37 21.04
CA ASP A 99 3.70 -0.94 21.23
C ASP A 99 4.75 -0.12 20.45
N ALA A 100 4.42 0.34 19.22
CA ALA A 100 5.27 1.25 18.45
C ALA A 100 5.54 2.57 19.17
N ALA A 101 4.50 3.20 19.74
CA ALA A 101 4.65 4.42 20.53
C ALA A 101 5.56 4.19 21.73
N GLN A 102 5.36 3.10 22.48
CA GLN A 102 6.22 2.77 23.62
C GLN A 102 7.69 2.60 23.21
N LEU A 103 7.96 1.90 22.10
CA LEU A 103 9.31 1.72 21.59
C LEU A 103 9.98 3.06 21.22
N LEU A 104 9.25 3.95 20.56
CA LEU A 104 9.75 5.28 20.15
C LEU A 104 9.96 6.22 21.35
N ILE A 105 9.18 6.05 22.42
CA ILE A 105 9.28 6.84 23.64
C ILE A 105 10.43 6.37 24.52
N GLU A 106 10.46 5.07 24.84
CA GLU A 106 11.37 4.50 25.82
C GLU A 106 12.82 4.44 25.31
N ARG A 107 13.03 4.19 24.01
CA ARG A 107 14.36 4.06 23.38
C ARG A 107 15.39 3.28 24.24
N LYS A 108 14.99 2.14 24.80
CA LYS A 108 15.85 1.33 25.69
C LYS A 108 17.08 0.81 24.95
N ASP A 109 18.23 0.89 25.61
CA ASP A 109 19.52 0.45 25.08
C ASP A 109 19.94 1.21 23.78
N ILE A 110 19.49 2.46 23.61
CA ILE A 110 19.84 3.34 22.50
C ILE A 110 20.35 4.67 23.06
N ASP A 111 21.39 5.23 22.44
CA ASP A 111 21.87 6.56 22.79
C ASP A 111 20.79 7.63 22.52
N GLU A 112 20.72 8.65 23.36
CA GLU A 112 19.65 9.66 23.32
C GLU A 112 19.56 10.36 21.95
N ASP A 113 20.72 10.66 21.37
CA ASP A 113 20.87 11.37 20.09
C ASP A 113 20.85 10.45 18.87
N GLN A 114 20.78 9.12 19.04
CA GLN A 114 20.78 8.21 17.90
C GLN A 114 19.48 8.38 17.08
N PRO A 115 19.59 8.57 15.75
CA PRO A 115 18.42 8.65 14.89
C PRO A 115 17.74 7.28 14.75
N ILE A 116 16.41 7.31 14.63
CA ILE A 116 15.56 6.13 14.47
C ILE A 116 14.67 6.33 13.26
N PHE A 117 14.51 5.29 12.46
CA PHE A 117 13.50 5.25 11.40
C PHE A 117 12.42 4.23 11.77
N SER A 118 11.15 4.63 11.61
CA SER A 118 10.01 3.73 11.81
C SER A 118 9.07 3.76 10.61
N PHE A 119 8.77 2.58 10.12
CA PHE A 119 7.76 2.33 9.10
C PHE A 119 6.58 1.62 9.75
N ILE A 120 5.40 2.26 9.73
CA ILE A 120 4.17 1.72 10.33
C ILE A 120 3.17 1.49 9.20
N ASN A 121 2.84 0.24 8.93
CA ASN A 121 1.87 -0.16 7.93
C ASN A 121 0.54 -0.55 8.58
N VAL A 122 -0.51 0.24 8.33
CA VAL A 122 -1.86 0.01 8.84
C VAL A 122 -2.74 -0.65 7.77
N MET A 123 -3.15 -1.89 7.99
CA MET A 123 -3.94 -2.67 7.02
C MET A 123 -5.46 -2.54 7.21
N GLY A 124 -5.90 -1.68 8.14
CA GLY A 124 -7.29 -1.66 8.59
C GLY A 124 -8.29 -1.33 7.48
N VAL A 125 -7.92 -0.46 6.55
CA VAL A 125 -8.80 0.01 5.45
C VAL A 125 -8.93 -0.94 4.27
N HIS A 126 -8.14 -2.02 4.22
CA HIS A 126 -8.29 -3.06 3.21
C HIS A 126 -9.53 -3.93 3.49
N MET A 127 -10.12 -4.61 2.51
CA MET A 127 -11.19 -5.59 2.78
C MET A 127 -10.70 -6.81 3.59
N PRO A 128 -11.52 -7.49 4.41
CA PRO A 128 -12.94 -7.24 4.70
C PRO A 128 -13.16 -6.11 5.73
N TYR A 129 -14.25 -5.34 5.64
CA TYR A 129 -14.48 -4.20 6.53
C TYR A 129 -15.05 -4.62 7.90
N HIS A 130 -14.37 -4.21 8.97
CA HIS A 130 -14.72 -4.48 10.37
C HIS A 130 -14.42 -3.26 11.27
N PRO A 131 -15.02 -2.09 10.98
CA PRO A 131 -14.78 -0.87 11.74
C PRO A 131 -15.36 -0.94 13.16
N SER A 132 -14.95 0.02 14.00
CA SER A 132 -15.51 0.18 15.33
C SER A 132 -17.01 0.50 15.27
N GLN A 133 -17.77 0.01 16.25
CA GLN A 133 -19.22 0.26 16.31
C GLN A 133 -19.56 1.76 16.27
N LYS A 134 -18.80 2.58 17.01
CA LYS A 134 -18.94 4.04 17.02
C LYS A 134 -18.81 4.65 15.62
N CYS A 135 -17.89 4.14 14.80
CA CYS A 135 -17.71 4.61 13.43
C CYS A 135 -18.82 4.10 12.50
N ILE A 136 -19.34 2.88 12.71
CA ILE A 136 -20.52 2.38 11.97
C ILE A 136 -21.73 3.28 12.25
N GLU A 137 -21.99 3.60 13.52
CA GLU A 137 -23.07 4.49 13.92
C GLU A 137 -22.98 5.88 13.26
N ARG A 138 -21.76 6.36 13.00
CA ARG A 138 -21.52 7.66 12.38
C ARG A 138 -21.64 7.65 10.85
N PHE A 139 -21.07 6.65 10.18
CA PHE A 139 -20.90 6.67 8.72
C PHE A 139 -21.81 5.68 7.97
N ALA A 140 -22.29 4.63 8.63
CA ALA A 140 -23.16 3.60 8.05
C ALA A 140 -24.26 3.14 9.02
N PRO A 141 -25.02 4.04 9.67
CA PRO A 141 -25.99 3.66 10.70
C PRO A 141 -27.08 2.71 10.18
N HIS A 142 -27.41 2.78 8.88
CA HIS A 142 -28.39 1.89 8.25
C HIS A 142 -27.98 0.43 8.32
N VAL A 143 -26.68 0.12 8.36
CA VAL A 143 -26.16 -1.26 8.46
C VAL A 143 -26.56 -1.91 9.80
N LEU A 144 -26.80 -1.12 10.86
CA LEU A 144 -27.19 -1.66 12.17
C LEU A 144 -28.62 -2.19 12.21
N HIS A 145 -29.49 -1.73 11.30
CA HIS A 145 -30.92 -2.02 11.34
C HIS A 145 -31.48 -2.62 10.05
N ASN A 146 -30.83 -2.41 8.90
CA ASN A 146 -31.29 -2.91 7.61
C ASN A 146 -30.72 -4.30 7.31
N LYS A 147 -31.59 -5.32 7.28
CA LYS A 147 -31.20 -6.72 7.01
C LYS A 147 -30.60 -6.95 5.63
N GLN A 148 -31.00 -6.18 4.62
CA GLN A 148 -30.47 -6.29 3.26
C GLN A 148 -29.02 -5.79 3.22
N ALA A 149 -28.75 -4.61 3.80
CA ALA A 149 -27.40 -4.07 3.92
C ALA A 149 -26.47 -5.02 4.70
N GLN A 150 -26.96 -5.59 5.82
CA GLN A 150 -26.20 -6.58 6.58
C GLN A 150 -25.89 -7.86 5.79
N ARG A 151 -26.85 -8.34 4.99
CA ARG A 151 -26.66 -9.52 4.16
C ARG A 151 -25.64 -9.25 3.06
N TYR A 152 -25.73 -8.10 2.42
CA TYR A 152 -24.79 -7.65 1.41
C TYR A 152 -23.37 -7.54 1.98
N LEU A 153 -23.17 -6.82 3.08
CA LEU A 153 -21.87 -6.68 3.73
C LEU A 153 -21.25 -8.03 4.11
N ARG A 154 -22.05 -8.96 4.67
CA ARG A 154 -21.56 -10.32 4.97
C ARG A 154 -21.11 -11.07 3.73
N HIS A 155 -21.84 -10.94 2.63
CA HIS A 155 -21.47 -11.56 1.36
C HIS A 155 -20.19 -10.93 0.81
N PHE A 156 -20.14 -9.61 0.72
CA PHE A 156 -18.99 -8.85 0.25
C PHE A 156 -17.72 -9.19 1.04
N ASN A 157 -17.77 -9.18 2.38
CA ASN A 157 -16.62 -9.51 3.24
C ASN A 157 -16.12 -10.97 3.09
N SER A 158 -16.90 -11.84 2.44
CA SER A 158 -16.54 -13.24 2.16
C SER A 158 -16.18 -13.51 0.70
N ASP A 159 -16.43 -12.56 -0.20
CA ASP A 159 -16.28 -12.75 -1.65
C ASP A 159 -14.91 -12.27 -2.14
N VAL A 160 -13.87 -13.04 -1.81
CA VAL A 160 -12.51 -12.70 -2.23
C VAL A 160 -12.38 -12.63 -3.74
N PHE A 161 -13.09 -13.49 -4.48
CA PHE A 161 -13.10 -13.42 -5.95
C PHE A 161 -13.68 -12.10 -6.45
N GLY A 162 -14.81 -11.67 -5.88
CA GLY A 162 -15.46 -10.40 -6.21
C GLY A 162 -14.57 -9.17 -6.02
N TRP A 163 -13.58 -9.22 -5.12
CA TRP A 163 -12.63 -8.13 -4.91
C TRP A 163 -11.59 -7.98 -6.03
N TYR A 164 -11.41 -9.02 -6.85
CA TYR A 164 -10.50 -9.00 -8.00
C TYR A 164 -11.24 -8.93 -9.33
N ALA A 165 -12.54 -9.18 -9.33
CA ALA A 165 -13.32 -9.33 -10.55
C ALA A 165 -14.07 -8.04 -10.89
N PRO A 166 -14.11 -7.65 -12.17
CA PRO A 166 -15.00 -6.59 -12.60
C PRO A 166 -16.45 -7.00 -12.38
N LEU A 167 -17.27 -6.03 -12.01
CA LEU A 167 -18.70 -6.19 -11.83
C LEU A 167 -19.38 -6.34 -13.19
N SER A 168 -20.39 -7.19 -13.27
CA SER A 168 -21.21 -7.33 -14.49
C SER A 168 -22.15 -6.15 -14.72
N SER A 169 -22.47 -5.40 -13.66
CA SER A 169 -23.38 -4.26 -13.69
C SER A 169 -22.97 -3.26 -12.60
N SER A 170 -23.55 -2.07 -12.63
CA SER A 170 -23.44 -1.12 -11.52
C SER A 170 -24.00 -1.75 -10.24
N ILE A 171 -23.42 -1.35 -9.11
CA ILE A 171 -23.91 -1.69 -7.77
C ILE A 171 -25.24 -0.97 -7.51
N ASP A 172 -26.16 -1.61 -6.79
CA ASP A 172 -27.41 -0.99 -6.34
C ASP A 172 -27.14 0.17 -5.36
N GLU A 173 -28.04 1.16 -5.30
CA GLU A 173 -27.85 2.34 -4.43
C GLU A 173 -27.65 1.98 -2.96
N LEU A 174 -28.40 1.00 -2.43
CA LEU A 174 -28.26 0.58 -1.04
C LEU A 174 -26.94 -0.14 -0.81
N GLU A 175 -26.51 -0.96 -1.76
CA GLU A 175 -25.25 -1.70 -1.72
C GLU A 175 -24.06 -0.73 -1.78
N LYS A 176 -24.09 0.26 -2.69
CA LYS A 176 -23.06 1.30 -2.80
C LYS A 176 -22.99 2.15 -1.54
N ALA A 177 -24.13 2.62 -1.02
CA ALA A 177 -24.18 3.36 0.25
C ALA A 177 -23.67 2.52 1.43
N THR A 178 -23.85 1.19 1.39
CA THR A 178 -23.30 0.28 2.38
C THR A 178 -21.78 0.16 2.26
N LEU A 179 -21.22 -0.04 1.06
CA LEU A 179 -19.76 -0.09 0.89
C LEU A 179 -19.10 1.23 1.29
N ASP A 180 -19.59 2.35 0.77
CA ASP A 180 -19.00 3.68 1.02
C ASP A 180 -19.04 4.04 2.50
N GLY A 181 -20.18 3.79 3.15
CA GLY A 181 -20.34 4.02 4.58
C GLY A 181 -19.39 3.16 5.42
N MET A 182 -19.22 1.88 5.05
CA MET A 182 -18.34 0.97 5.77
C MET A 182 -16.86 1.28 5.54
N TYR A 183 -16.46 1.67 4.32
CA TYR A 183 -15.12 2.16 4.03
C TYR A 183 -14.80 3.42 4.83
N ASN A 184 -15.70 4.41 4.83
CA ASN A 184 -15.55 5.62 5.64
C ASN A 184 -15.46 5.33 7.14
N ALA A 185 -16.26 4.38 7.65
CA ALA A 185 -16.19 3.96 9.04
C ALA A 185 -14.85 3.29 9.39
N GLU A 186 -14.25 2.56 8.45
CA GLU A 186 -12.95 1.91 8.61
C GLU A 186 -11.81 2.95 8.61
N VAL A 187 -11.83 3.90 7.67
CA VAL A 187 -10.91 5.05 7.65
C VAL A 187 -10.99 5.81 8.98
N ALA A 188 -12.18 6.14 9.45
CA ALA A 188 -12.36 6.84 10.73
C ALA A 188 -11.89 6.02 11.94
N THR A 189 -12.05 4.69 11.90
CA THR A 189 -11.52 3.82 12.96
C THR A 189 -9.99 3.86 12.98
N GLN A 190 -9.33 3.85 11.81
CA GLN A 190 -7.88 3.99 11.73
C GLN A 190 -7.41 5.38 12.18
N ASP A 191 -8.14 6.44 11.81
CA ASP A 191 -7.84 7.82 12.23
C ASP A 191 -7.85 7.96 13.77
N GLU A 192 -8.85 7.39 14.47
CA GLU A 192 -8.90 7.41 15.94
C GLU A 192 -7.69 6.68 16.59
N LEU A 193 -7.27 5.56 15.99
CA LEU A 193 -6.12 4.78 16.47
C LEU A 193 -4.79 5.52 16.23
N VAL A 194 -4.62 6.11 15.05
CA VAL A 194 -3.44 6.93 14.68
C VAL A 194 -3.38 8.21 15.51
N GLY A 195 -4.53 8.85 15.78
CA GLY A 195 -4.61 10.01 16.67
C GLY A 195 -4.14 9.67 18.10
N THR A 196 -4.51 8.49 18.61
CA THR A 196 -4.02 8.01 19.92
C THR A 196 -2.51 7.78 19.92
N PHE A 197 -1.95 7.28 18.82
CA PHE A 197 -0.51 7.11 18.65
C PHE A 197 0.23 8.45 18.68
N PHE A 198 -0.19 9.42 17.87
CA PHE A 198 0.45 10.74 17.82
C PHE A 198 0.29 11.50 19.14
N LYS A 199 -0.85 11.37 19.83
CA LYS A 199 -1.04 11.96 21.15
C LYS A 199 0.04 11.53 22.13
N LYS A 200 0.38 10.23 22.18
CA LYS A 200 1.46 9.72 23.06
C LYS A 200 2.85 10.25 22.68
N LEU A 201 3.15 10.33 21.39
CA LEU A 201 4.42 10.89 20.93
C LEU A 201 4.53 12.40 21.21
N HIS A 202 3.42 13.12 21.13
CA HIS A 202 3.36 14.53 21.47
C HIS A 202 3.52 14.78 22.97
N GLU A 203 2.77 14.06 23.81
CA GLU A 203 2.84 14.17 25.28
C GLU A 203 4.22 13.81 25.86
N SER A 204 5.00 12.99 25.15
CA SER A 204 6.37 12.62 25.53
C SER A 204 7.46 13.54 24.95
N GLY A 205 7.10 14.53 24.14
CA GLY A 205 8.05 15.42 23.44
C GLY A 205 8.81 14.77 22.27
N ARG A 206 8.61 13.47 22.01
CA ARG A 206 9.32 12.77 20.93
C ARG A 206 8.91 13.25 19.54
N LEU A 207 7.71 13.82 19.41
CA LEU A 207 7.21 14.33 18.12
C LEU A 207 7.92 15.62 17.67
N ASP A 208 8.57 16.37 18.56
CA ASP A 208 9.11 17.70 18.26
C ASP A 208 10.30 17.64 17.30
N ASN A 209 11.11 16.58 17.37
CA ASN A 209 12.23 16.31 16.47
C ASN A 209 11.99 15.10 15.56
N THR A 210 10.76 14.94 15.06
CA THR A 210 10.37 13.80 14.20
C THR A 210 9.74 14.27 12.90
N LEU A 211 10.36 13.91 11.77
CA LEU A 211 9.72 13.96 10.45
C LEU A 211 8.62 12.89 10.39
N VAL A 212 7.40 13.31 10.07
CA VAL A 212 6.25 12.41 9.91
C VAL A 212 5.78 12.47 8.47
N ILE A 213 5.67 11.29 7.85
CA ILE A 213 5.10 11.12 6.51
C ILE A 213 3.92 10.15 6.62
N ILE A 214 2.74 10.58 6.23
CA ILE A 214 1.54 9.74 6.08
C ILE A 214 1.27 9.61 4.59
N CYS A 215 1.22 8.38 4.10
CA CYS A 215 0.87 8.08 2.71
C CYS A 215 0.08 6.78 2.62
N ALA A 216 -0.48 6.50 1.45
CA ALA A 216 -0.97 5.18 1.09
C ALA A 216 -0.15 4.61 -0.08
N ASP A 217 -0.06 3.29 -0.14
CA ASP A 217 0.51 2.56 -1.27
C ASP A 217 -0.41 2.61 -2.49
N HIS A 218 -1.72 2.49 -2.26
CA HIS A 218 -2.77 2.70 -3.24
C HIS A 218 -4.13 3.01 -2.57
N GLY A 219 -5.12 3.38 -3.36
CA GLY A 219 -6.52 3.54 -2.96
C GLY A 219 -7.36 2.28 -3.23
N GLU A 220 -8.67 2.42 -3.38
CA GLU A 220 -9.56 1.27 -3.57
C GLU A 220 -10.82 1.66 -4.36
N HIS A 221 -11.20 0.82 -5.33
CA HIS A 221 -12.50 0.92 -5.98
C HIS A 221 -13.60 0.31 -5.11
N LEU A 222 -14.73 1.00 -5.04
CA LEU A 222 -15.93 0.63 -4.29
C LEU A 222 -17.14 0.47 -5.23
N GLY A 223 -16.90 0.17 -6.51
CA GLY A 223 -17.91 -0.01 -7.56
C GLY A 223 -17.76 0.96 -8.73
N GLU A 224 -16.92 1.99 -8.60
CA GLU A 224 -16.60 2.93 -9.66
C GLU A 224 -16.10 2.17 -10.89
N LYS A 225 -16.56 2.58 -12.08
CA LYS A 225 -16.14 1.99 -13.36
C LYS A 225 -16.29 0.45 -13.43
N ARG A 226 -17.25 -0.09 -12.66
CA ARG A 226 -17.51 -1.54 -12.48
C ARG A 226 -16.32 -2.28 -11.85
N LEU A 227 -15.47 -1.61 -11.09
CA LEU A 227 -14.32 -2.20 -10.42
C LEU A 227 -14.54 -2.22 -8.91
N VAL A 228 -13.90 -3.20 -8.26
CA VAL A 228 -13.77 -3.30 -6.81
C VAL A 228 -12.31 -3.62 -6.51
N GLY A 229 -11.81 -3.13 -5.39
CA GLY A 229 -10.42 -3.38 -5.00
C GLY A 229 -9.42 -2.57 -5.82
N HIS A 230 -8.23 -3.11 -6.02
CA HIS A 230 -7.06 -2.34 -6.46
C HIS A 230 -6.24 -3.02 -7.57
N SER A 231 -6.74 -4.10 -8.18
CA SER A 231 -5.90 -4.94 -9.06
C SER A 231 -5.90 -4.56 -10.54
N LEU A 232 -6.89 -3.81 -11.03
CA LEU A 232 -7.21 -3.76 -12.46
C LEU A 232 -7.29 -2.35 -13.05
N SER A 233 -6.74 -1.33 -12.38
CA SER A 233 -6.94 0.06 -12.81
C SER A 233 -5.71 0.94 -12.58
N LEU A 234 -5.71 2.12 -13.19
CA LEU A 234 -4.84 3.24 -12.80
C LEU A 234 -5.67 4.53 -12.63
N TYR A 235 -6.97 4.41 -12.34
CA TYR A 235 -7.84 5.56 -12.09
C TYR A 235 -7.51 6.21 -10.74
N ASN A 236 -7.96 7.45 -10.53
CA ASN A 236 -7.64 8.28 -9.38
C ASN A 236 -8.08 7.66 -8.06
N GLU A 237 -9.18 6.90 -8.05
CA GLU A 237 -9.63 6.13 -6.88
C GLU A 237 -8.52 5.22 -6.34
N LEU A 238 -7.58 4.81 -7.21
CA LEU A 238 -6.50 3.90 -6.87
C LEU A 238 -5.12 4.57 -6.76
N VAL A 239 -4.79 5.52 -7.62
CA VAL A 239 -3.41 6.05 -7.69
C VAL A 239 -3.23 7.44 -7.10
N ARG A 240 -4.33 8.17 -6.84
CA ARG A 240 -4.28 9.48 -6.18
C ARG A 240 -4.39 9.29 -4.67
N VAL A 241 -3.27 8.92 -4.06
CA VAL A 241 -3.18 8.62 -2.63
C VAL A 241 -2.91 9.87 -1.77
N PRO A 242 -3.30 9.87 -0.48
CA PRO A 242 -2.87 10.93 0.44
C PRO A 242 -1.34 10.95 0.55
N LEU A 243 -0.78 12.14 0.69
CA LEU A 243 0.61 12.37 1.08
C LEU A 243 0.67 13.61 1.97
N ILE A 244 0.89 13.41 3.26
CA ILE A 244 0.97 14.47 4.27
C ILE A 244 2.33 14.38 4.92
N ILE A 245 3.06 15.50 4.94
CA ILE A 245 4.40 15.58 5.54
C ILE A 245 4.38 16.65 6.63
N ARG A 246 4.77 16.28 7.84
CA ARG A 246 5.09 17.23 8.93
C ARG A 246 6.58 17.17 9.16
N ASP A 247 7.24 18.24 8.74
CA ASP A 247 8.67 18.43 8.92
C ASP A 247 8.99 19.27 10.17
N PRO A 248 9.79 18.75 11.13
CA PRO A 248 10.27 19.52 12.26
C PRO A 248 11.37 20.54 11.88
N GLY A 249 12.13 20.30 10.79
CA GLY A 249 13.27 21.10 10.34
C GLY A 249 12.90 22.42 9.68
N ASN A 250 11.68 22.52 9.13
CA ASN A 250 11.17 23.65 8.34
C ASN A 250 11.82 23.80 6.95
N ASP A 251 12.38 22.72 6.41
CA ASP A 251 12.77 22.63 5.00
C ASP A 251 11.54 22.60 4.10
N LEU A 252 10.43 22.05 4.61
CA LEU A 252 9.13 22.09 3.94
C LEU A 252 8.22 23.20 4.48
N PRO A 253 7.48 23.90 3.59
CA PRO A 253 6.54 24.94 4.02
C PRO A 253 5.39 24.35 4.85
N ARG A 254 5.03 25.04 5.94
CA ARG A 254 3.96 24.62 6.85
C ARG A 254 2.60 25.11 6.38
N GLY A 255 1.58 24.25 6.51
CA GLY A 255 0.18 24.62 6.23
C GLY A 255 -0.10 24.89 4.75
N THR A 256 0.76 24.43 3.85
CA THR A 256 0.62 24.61 2.42
C THR A 256 0.13 23.35 1.74
N THR A 257 -0.69 23.51 0.71
CA THR A 257 -1.08 22.44 -0.22
C THR A 257 -0.25 22.56 -1.49
N VAL A 258 0.31 21.44 -1.93
CA VAL A 258 1.02 21.33 -3.20
C VAL A 258 0.01 20.99 -4.29
N GLU A 259 -0.13 21.86 -5.28
CA GLU A 259 -1.16 21.73 -6.34
C GLU A 259 -0.67 21.02 -7.61
N HIS A 260 0.64 20.80 -7.76
CA HIS A 260 1.20 20.03 -8.88
C HIS A 260 1.32 18.54 -8.55
N PHE A 261 1.48 17.70 -9.57
CA PHE A 261 1.62 16.25 -9.38
C PHE A 261 2.95 15.91 -8.69
N VAL A 262 2.89 14.99 -7.74
CA VAL A 262 4.04 14.43 -7.05
C VAL A 262 3.99 12.91 -7.10
N SER A 263 5.13 12.26 -6.93
CA SER A 263 5.24 10.79 -6.92
C SER A 263 5.69 10.28 -5.56
N THR A 264 5.07 9.20 -5.09
CA THR A 264 5.50 8.48 -3.89
C THR A 264 6.93 7.94 -4.01
N ARG A 265 7.47 7.78 -5.23
CA ARG A 265 8.90 7.50 -5.48
C ARG A 265 9.82 8.49 -4.79
N ARG A 266 9.43 9.77 -4.67
CA ARG A 266 10.26 10.84 -4.08
C ARG A 266 10.29 10.80 -2.55
N ILE A 267 9.47 9.95 -1.90
CA ILE A 267 9.48 9.80 -0.43
C ILE A 267 10.84 9.30 0.04
N PHE A 268 11.46 8.36 -0.69
CA PHE A 268 12.75 7.79 -0.31
C PHE A 268 13.83 8.86 -0.21
N GLN A 269 14.03 9.65 -1.27
CA GLN A 269 15.02 10.72 -1.30
C GLN A 269 14.70 11.82 -0.29
N THR A 270 13.43 12.15 -0.09
CA THR A 270 13.00 13.12 0.94
C THR A 270 13.40 12.66 2.34
N VAL A 271 13.27 11.36 2.65
CA VAL A 271 13.70 10.80 3.94
C VAL A 271 15.22 10.81 4.06
N LEU A 272 15.96 10.50 2.99
CA LEU A 272 17.43 10.56 3.00
C LEU A 272 17.94 11.99 3.24
N ALA A 273 17.38 12.98 2.55
CA ALA A 273 17.75 14.38 2.72
C ALA A 273 17.47 14.87 4.14
N ALA A 274 16.28 14.59 4.69
CA ALA A 274 15.96 14.93 6.08
C ALA A 274 16.85 14.22 7.11
N ALA A 275 17.42 13.07 6.75
CA ALA A 275 18.39 12.34 7.56
C ALA A 275 19.84 12.82 7.36
N ASN A 276 20.10 13.78 6.46
CA ASN A 276 21.43 14.20 6.00
C ASN A 276 22.25 13.03 5.41
N LEU A 277 21.59 12.14 4.68
CA LEU A 277 22.17 10.97 4.03
C LEU A 277 22.07 10.99 2.51
N ALA A 278 21.34 11.95 1.94
CA ALA A 278 21.23 12.10 0.49
C ALA A 278 22.55 12.63 -0.10
N ASP A 279 22.92 12.12 -1.27
CA ASP A 279 23.96 12.72 -2.10
C ASP A 279 23.39 13.84 -3.01
N GLU A 280 24.26 14.50 -3.78
CA GLU A 280 23.86 15.60 -4.67
C GLU A 280 22.81 15.18 -5.72
N VAL A 281 22.79 13.90 -6.12
CA VAL A 281 21.85 13.36 -7.11
C VAL A 281 20.48 13.07 -6.47
N GLU A 282 20.48 12.59 -5.22
CA GLU A 282 19.27 12.34 -4.46
C GLU A 282 18.62 13.63 -3.97
N GLU A 283 19.41 14.66 -3.64
CA GLU A 283 18.94 15.94 -3.11
C GLU A 283 18.00 16.68 -4.09
N VAL A 284 18.28 16.59 -5.39
CA VAL A 284 17.44 17.19 -6.44
C VAL A 284 16.14 16.42 -6.68
N LEU A 285 16.02 15.20 -6.12
CA LEU A 285 14.84 14.37 -6.26
C LEU A 285 13.86 14.50 -5.07
N THR A 286 14.21 15.26 -4.04
CA THR A 286 13.37 15.42 -2.85
C THR A 286 12.06 16.18 -3.14
N LEU A 287 11.06 15.98 -2.29
CA LEU A 287 9.80 16.74 -2.33
C LEU A 287 9.93 18.17 -1.81
N ALA A 288 11.10 18.55 -1.26
CA ALA A 288 11.38 19.90 -0.81
C ALA A 288 11.79 20.85 -1.95
N GLN A 289 12.14 20.29 -3.11
CA GLN A 289 12.50 21.08 -4.28
C GLN A 289 11.31 21.88 -4.81
N SER A 290 11.59 23.08 -5.32
CA SER A 290 10.59 23.85 -6.06
C SER A 290 10.18 23.12 -7.33
N SER A 291 8.90 23.18 -7.68
CA SER A 291 8.36 22.68 -8.96
C SER A 291 9.12 23.15 -10.20
N THR A 292 9.72 24.34 -10.16
CA THR A 292 10.52 24.91 -11.27
C THR A 292 11.85 24.21 -11.50
N SER A 293 12.30 23.44 -10.52
CA SER A 293 13.59 22.73 -10.49
C SER A 293 13.40 21.22 -10.45
N ASP A 294 12.17 20.73 -10.67
CA ASP A 294 11.89 19.29 -10.71
C ASP A 294 12.57 18.65 -11.95
N PRO A 295 13.48 17.68 -11.74
CA PRO A 295 14.13 16.96 -12.83
C PRO A 295 13.16 16.26 -13.78
N ASP A 296 11.98 15.84 -13.29
CA ASP A 296 10.95 15.19 -14.10
C ASP A 296 10.02 16.21 -14.79
N SER A 297 10.27 17.52 -14.62
CA SER A 297 9.48 18.62 -15.19
C SER A 297 7.97 18.50 -14.88
N GLY A 298 7.61 18.05 -13.68
CA GLY A 298 6.23 17.83 -13.24
C GLY A 298 5.56 16.59 -13.86
N THR A 299 6.32 15.72 -14.53
CA THR A 299 5.79 14.49 -15.14
C THR A 299 5.79 13.36 -14.12
N VAL A 300 4.65 12.71 -13.94
CA VAL A 300 4.51 11.54 -13.04
C VAL A 300 4.05 10.33 -13.84
N PHE A 301 4.51 9.15 -13.44
CA PHE A 301 4.17 7.88 -14.09
C PHE A 301 3.62 6.88 -13.08
N SER A 302 2.79 5.95 -13.56
CA SER A 302 2.33 4.78 -12.82
C SER A 302 2.19 3.59 -13.76
N GLU A 303 2.39 2.38 -13.23
CA GLU A 303 2.27 1.13 -13.98
C GLU A 303 1.51 0.10 -13.14
N GLY A 304 0.58 -0.61 -13.77
CA GLY A 304 -0.17 -1.71 -13.19
C GLY A 304 0.00 -2.94 -14.08
N VAL A 305 0.72 -3.95 -13.57
CA VAL A 305 0.89 -5.24 -14.26
C VAL A 305 -0.07 -6.25 -13.64
N PRO A 306 -1.00 -6.82 -14.43
CA PRO A 306 -2.00 -7.73 -13.87
C PRO A 306 -1.33 -9.05 -13.45
N PRO A 307 -1.61 -9.55 -12.24
CA PRO A 307 -1.01 -10.78 -11.75
C PRO A 307 -1.58 -12.00 -12.49
N ARG A 308 -0.69 -12.86 -13.03
CA ARG A 308 -1.05 -13.97 -13.95
C ARG A 308 -2.07 -14.96 -13.38
N ASN A 309 -1.97 -15.26 -12.08
CA ASN A 309 -2.89 -16.14 -11.38
C ASN A 309 -4.31 -15.56 -11.31
N VAL A 310 -4.44 -14.25 -11.05
CA VAL A 310 -5.72 -13.55 -11.04
C VAL A 310 -6.30 -13.52 -12.45
N VAL A 311 -5.51 -13.16 -13.46
CA VAL A 311 -5.95 -13.13 -14.87
C VAL A 311 -6.54 -14.48 -15.32
N LYS A 312 -5.85 -15.58 -15.02
CA LYS A 312 -6.34 -16.94 -15.35
C LYS A 312 -7.71 -17.22 -14.72
N MET A 313 -7.87 -16.84 -13.45
CA MET A 313 -9.13 -16.99 -12.73
C MET A 313 -10.25 -16.12 -13.32
N LEU A 314 -9.93 -14.89 -13.74
CA LEU A 314 -10.88 -13.98 -14.39
C LEU A 314 -11.37 -14.53 -15.73
N HIS A 315 -10.47 -15.03 -16.60
CA HIS A 315 -10.89 -15.68 -17.85
C HIS A 315 -11.81 -16.88 -17.64
N GLN A 316 -11.60 -17.66 -16.59
CA GLN A 316 -12.45 -18.82 -16.30
C GLN A 316 -13.86 -18.45 -15.83
N ARG A 317 -14.00 -17.36 -15.06
CA ARG A 317 -15.25 -17.02 -14.38
C ARG A 317 -16.01 -15.84 -15.01
N ARG A 318 -15.30 -14.91 -15.66
CA ARG A 318 -15.81 -13.65 -16.23
C ARG A 318 -15.13 -13.33 -17.58
N PRO A 319 -15.14 -14.22 -18.58
CA PRO A 319 -14.36 -14.05 -19.81
C PRO A 319 -14.73 -12.77 -20.58
N ARG A 320 -16.03 -12.45 -20.66
CA ARG A 320 -16.52 -11.28 -21.40
C ARG A 320 -16.00 -9.98 -20.79
N GLU A 321 -16.20 -9.80 -19.49
CA GLU A 321 -15.76 -8.60 -18.78
C GLU A 321 -14.22 -8.49 -18.73
N THR A 322 -13.52 -9.63 -18.67
CA THR A 322 -12.05 -9.68 -18.70
C THR A 322 -11.49 -9.15 -20.02
N GLU A 323 -12.06 -9.58 -21.15
CA GLU A 323 -11.67 -9.11 -22.48
C GLU A 323 -12.11 -7.66 -22.73
N GLU A 324 -13.36 -7.32 -22.39
CA GLU A 324 -13.94 -5.98 -22.57
C GLU A 324 -13.11 -4.88 -21.88
N LEU A 325 -12.67 -5.15 -20.64
CA LEU A 325 -11.91 -4.19 -19.84
C LEU A 325 -10.39 -4.35 -20.00
N GLY A 326 -9.90 -5.34 -20.77
CA GLY A 326 -8.46 -5.62 -20.92
C GLY A 326 -7.79 -5.96 -19.58
N CYS A 327 -8.43 -6.75 -18.73
CA CYS A 327 -7.94 -7.10 -17.40
C CYS A 327 -6.61 -7.89 -17.42
N ASP A 328 -6.30 -8.51 -18.55
CA ASP A 328 -5.06 -9.25 -18.83
C ASP A 328 -3.92 -8.37 -19.36
N GLN A 329 -4.20 -7.09 -19.64
CA GLN A 329 -3.25 -6.17 -20.24
C GLN A 329 -2.57 -5.29 -19.19
N THR A 330 -1.28 -5.00 -19.42
CA THR A 330 -0.54 -4.03 -18.62
C THR A 330 -1.13 -2.63 -18.83
N ARG A 331 -1.27 -1.90 -17.74
CA ARG A 331 -1.73 -0.51 -17.73
C ARG A 331 -0.57 0.39 -17.37
N ARG A 332 -0.50 1.53 -18.04
CA ARG A 332 0.46 2.58 -17.75
C ARG A 332 -0.23 3.92 -17.79
N ALA A 333 0.17 4.82 -16.92
CA ALA A 333 -0.37 6.16 -16.88
C ALA A 333 0.73 7.20 -16.77
N VAL A 334 0.50 8.35 -17.39
CA VAL A 334 1.36 9.53 -17.30
C VAL A 334 0.51 10.76 -16.99
N TRP A 335 1.00 11.58 -16.07
CA TRP A 335 0.43 12.87 -15.71
C TRP A 335 1.41 13.96 -16.10
N ARG A 336 0.88 15.01 -16.74
CA ARG A 336 1.64 16.24 -17.01
C ARG A 336 0.70 17.41 -17.20
N ASP A 337 1.11 18.56 -16.69
CA ASP A 337 0.33 19.80 -16.66
C ASP A 337 -1.05 19.57 -16.03
N MET A 338 -2.11 19.55 -16.83
CA MET A 338 -3.50 19.37 -16.37
C MET A 338 -4.10 18.02 -16.75
N HIS A 339 -3.35 17.16 -17.46
CA HIS A 339 -3.90 15.97 -18.09
C HIS A 339 -3.24 14.69 -17.59
N LYS A 340 -4.05 13.64 -17.59
CA LYS A 340 -3.64 12.26 -17.35
C LYS A 340 -3.99 11.41 -18.56
N LEU A 341 -3.00 10.69 -19.09
CA LEU A 341 -3.21 9.65 -20.09
C LEU A 341 -3.10 8.29 -19.41
N ILE A 342 -4.06 7.40 -19.67
CA ILE A 342 -3.98 5.97 -19.33
C ILE A 342 -3.89 5.19 -20.64
N GLN A 343 -2.93 4.27 -20.71
CA GLN A 343 -2.75 3.31 -21.79
C GLN A 343 -2.90 1.89 -21.25
N THR A 344 -3.88 1.16 -21.76
CA THR A 344 -4.13 -0.27 -21.52
C THR A 344 -3.71 -1.05 -22.76
N GLY A 345 -2.66 -1.86 -22.63
CA GLY A 345 -2.04 -2.57 -23.76
C GLY A 345 -1.56 -1.63 -24.86
N GLU A 346 -1.73 -2.01 -26.12
CA GLU A 346 -1.26 -1.20 -27.27
C GLU A 346 -2.28 -0.14 -27.70
N ASN A 347 -3.57 -0.40 -27.53
CA ASN A 347 -4.64 0.39 -28.19
C ASN A 347 -5.60 1.08 -27.22
N GLY A 348 -5.63 0.70 -25.94
CA GLY A 348 -6.57 1.23 -24.97
C GLY A 348 -6.14 2.59 -24.45
N LEU A 349 -6.43 3.67 -25.18
CA LEU A 349 -6.07 5.03 -24.77
C LEU A 349 -7.26 5.77 -24.16
N GLU A 350 -7.01 6.40 -23.01
CA GLU A 350 -7.96 7.24 -22.27
C GLU A 350 -7.25 8.50 -21.80
N LEU A 351 -7.84 9.68 -22.04
CA LEU A 351 -7.29 10.97 -21.62
C LEU A 351 -8.29 11.67 -20.71
N TYR A 352 -7.84 12.21 -19.58
CA TYR A 352 -8.69 12.90 -18.61
C TYR A 352 -8.09 14.24 -18.18
N SER A 353 -8.96 15.20 -17.83
CA SER A 353 -8.57 16.40 -17.10
C SER A 353 -8.39 16.04 -15.62
N ALA A 354 -7.16 16.08 -15.14
CA ALA A 354 -6.80 15.56 -13.81
C ALA A 354 -7.36 16.41 -12.66
N PHE A 355 -7.62 17.70 -12.90
CA PHE A 355 -8.10 18.64 -11.89
C PHE A 355 -9.59 18.98 -12.04
N GLU A 356 -10.08 19.13 -13.27
CA GLU A 356 -11.47 19.52 -13.52
C GLU A 356 -12.43 18.31 -13.52
N ASP A 357 -11.91 17.12 -13.84
CA ASP A 357 -12.67 15.86 -13.83
C ASP A 357 -11.95 14.80 -12.96
N PRO A 358 -11.93 14.99 -11.63
CA PRO A 358 -11.21 14.10 -10.72
C PRO A 358 -11.75 12.66 -10.72
N ASN A 359 -13.01 12.47 -11.12
CA ASN A 359 -13.67 11.16 -11.25
C ASN A 359 -13.39 10.48 -12.60
N GLU A 360 -12.69 11.16 -13.51
CA GLU A 360 -12.32 10.66 -14.83
C GLU A 360 -13.55 10.14 -15.59
N SER A 361 -14.60 10.95 -15.59
CA SER A 361 -15.91 10.64 -16.15
C SER A 361 -16.01 10.92 -17.64
N LEU A 362 -15.21 11.86 -18.17
CA LEU A 362 -15.20 12.24 -19.58
C LEU A 362 -13.85 11.94 -20.23
N ASN A 363 -13.83 10.94 -21.11
CA ASN A 363 -12.64 10.62 -21.90
C ASN A 363 -12.45 11.65 -23.03
N LEU A 364 -11.37 12.43 -22.95
CA LEU A 364 -11.01 13.51 -23.86
C LEU A 364 -10.15 13.06 -25.04
N ARG A 365 -9.85 11.76 -25.20
CA ARG A 365 -8.89 11.28 -26.21
C ARG A 365 -9.22 11.73 -27.64
N ASP A 366 -10.50 11.72 -27.98
CA ASP A 366 -11.00 12.03 -29.32
C ASP A 366 -11.18 13.56 -29.50
N ILE A 367 -11.13 14.32 -28.40
CA ILE A 367 -11.26 15.78 -28.37
C ILE A 367 -9.87 16.44 -28.45
N LEU A 368 -8.86 15.86 -27.80
CA LEU A 368 -7.49 16.39 -27.70
C LEU A 368 -6.44 15.39 -28.21
N PRO A 369 -6.48 14.97 -29.49
CA PRO A 369 -5.60 13.93 -30.02
C PRO A 369 -4.11 14.31 -29.98
N GLU A 370 -3.75 15.58 -30.21
CA GLU A 370 -2.36 16.06 -30.12
C GLU A 370 -1.79 15.90 -28.71
N ARG A 371 -2.65 16.05 -27.68
CA ARG A 371 -2.25 15.85 -26.28
C ARG A 371 -2.06 14.38 -25.96
N VAL A 372 -2.89 13.51 -26.54
CA VAL A 372 -2.71 12.05 -26.44
C VAL A 372 -1.37 11.65 -27.02
N GLU A 373 -1.05 12.08 -28.23
CA GLU A 373 0.21 11.77 -28.91
C GLU A 373 1.43 12.22 -28.08
N THR A 374 1.41 13.48 -27.62
CA THR A 374 2.50 14.02 -26.79
C THR A 374 2.72 13.20 -25.51
N LEU A 375 1.65 12.90 -24.76
CA LEU A 375 1.75 12.15 -23.51
C LEU A 375 2.14 10.68 -23.77
N GLN A 376 1.65 10.11 -24.87
CA GLN A 376 1.98 8.75 -25.27
C GLN A 376 3.47 8.62 -25.62
N GLU A 377 4.06 9.58 -26.34
CA GLU A 377 5.50 9.63 -26.62
C GLU A 377 6.33 9.71 -25.34
N GLN A 378 5.92 10.53 -24.37
CA GLN A 378 6.59 10.60 -23.07
C GLN A 378 6.55 9.27 -22.33
N LEU A 379 5.40 8.58 -22.38
CA LEU A 379 5.23 7.29 -21.75
C LEU A 379 6.11 6.20 -22.41
N HIS A 380 6.18 6.17 -23.74
CA HIS A 380 7.06 5.26 -24.48
C HIS A 380 8.53 5.53 -24.18
N THR A 381 8.91 6.81 -24.12
CA THR A 381 10.26 7.23 -23.74
C THR A 381 10.62 6.70 -22.36
N PHE A 382 9.75 6.91 -21.37
CA PHE A 382 9.95 6.41 -20.00
C PHE A 382 10.14 4.89 -19.96
N VAL A 383 9.26 4.13 -20.62
CA VAL A 383 9.33 2.65 -20.65
C VAL A 383 10.61 2.16 -21.30
N SER A 384 11.02 2.78 -22.42
CA SER A 384 12.26 2.39 -23.11
C SER A 384 13.50 2.60 -22.25
N HIS A 385 13.58 3.71 -21.51
CA HIS A 385 14.70 3.99 -20.60
C HIS A 385 14.71 3.04 -19.39
N ALA A 386 13.54 2.79 -18.80
CA ALA A 386 13.42 1.88 -17.66
C ALA A 386 13.85 0.44 -18.02
N GLY A 387 13.46 -0.04 -19.21
CA GLY A 387 13.85 -1.37 -19.69
C GLY A 387 15.36 -1.55 -19.89
N VAL A 388 16.06 -0.47 -20.27
CA VAL A 388 17.53 -0.48 -20.43
C VAL A 388 18.25 -0.51 -19.07
N MET A 389 17.76 0.24 -18.07
CA MET A 389 18.38 0.30 -16.74
C MET A 389 18.27 -1.01 -15.95
N VAL A 390 17.14 -1.73 -16.07
CA VAL A 390 16.95 -3.03 -15.41
C VAL A 390 17.94 -4.07 -15.95
N ALA A 391 18.30 -3.99 -17.23
CA ALA A 391 19.28 -4.88 -17.83
C ALA A 391 20.73 -4.58 -17.42
N SER A 392 21.00 -3.40 -16.83
CA SER A 392 22.35 -2.91 -16.55
C SER A 392 22.73 -2.86 -15.06
N GLN A 393 21.87 -3.27 -14.12
CA GLN A 393 22.18 -3.20 -12.69
C GLN A 393 23.13 -4.33 -12.25
N GLU A 394 24.31 -3.95 -11.77
CA GLU A 394 25.14 -4.80 -10.89
C GLU A 394 24.40 -5.02 -9.57
N GLN A 395 24.36 -6.27 -9.10
CA GLN A 395 23.73 -6.61 -7.81
C GLN A 395 24.42 -5.85 -6.68
N ALA A 396 23.62 -5.28 -5.78
CA ALA A 396 24.17 -4.57 -4.64
C ALA A 396 24.95 -5.52 -3.72
N ASP A 397 26.10 -5.07 -3.22
CA ASP A 397 26.92 -5.83 -2.27
C ASP A 397 26.09 -6.39 -1.11
N GLY A 398 26.20 -7.70 -0.88
CA GLY A 398 25.50 -8.43 0.17
C GLY A 398 24.08 -8.90 -0.17
N PHE A 399 23.60 -8.74 -1.42
CA PHE A 399 22.32 -9.31 -1.86
C PHE A 399 22.25 -10.84 -1.66
N ASP A 400 23.37 -11.53 -1.83
CA ASP A 400 23.48 -12.98 -1.66
C ASP A 400 23.69 -13.42 -0.20
N ASP A 401 23.65 -12.50 0.79
CA ASP A 401 23.74 -12.88 2.20
C ASP A 401 22.54 -13.80 2.57
N PRO A 402 22.80 -15.05 3.00
CA PRO A 402 21.74 -16.00 3.33
C PRO A 402 20.76 -15.49 4.38
N GLU A 403 21.20 -14.66 5.33
CA GLU A 403 20.35 -14.09 6.37
C GLU A 403 19.48 -12.95 5.82
N VAL A 404 19.99 -12.16 4.87
CA VAL A 404 19.20 -11.14 4.16
C VAL A 404 18.15 -11.80 3.30
N LEU A 405 18.52 -12.80 2.50
CA LEU A 405 17.60 -13.58 1.67
C LEU A 405 16.53 -14.27 2.52
N ARG A 406 16.90 -14.87 3.66
CA ARG A 406 15.95 -15.48 4.60
C ARG A 406 14.94 -14.47 5.13
N ARG A 407 15.39 -13.26 5.50
CA ARG A 407 14.50 -12.19 5.98
C ARG A 407 13.61 -11.65 4.89
N LEU A 408 14.11 -11.52 3.66
CA LEU A 408 13.30 -11.11 2.51
C LEU A 408 12.24 -12.17 2.20
N ARG A 409 12.56 -13.46 2.31
CA ARG A 409 11.59 -14.57 2.26
C ARG A 409 10.55 -14.52 3.38
N ASP A 410 10.98 -14.32 4.64
CA ASP A 410 10.08 -14.16 5.79
C ASP A 410 9.11 -12.97 5.63
N LEU A 411 9.49 -11.97 4.82
CA LEU A 411 8.69 -10.79 4.47
C LEU A 411 7.87 -10.94 3.18
N GLY A 412 8.04 -12.05 2.44
CA GLY A 412 7.37 -12.33 1.17
C GLY A 412 7.89 -11.54 -0.03
N TYR A 413 9.12 -11.02 0.02
CA TYR A 413 9.74 -10.28 -1.09
C TYR A 413 10.46 -11.17 -2.11
N ILE A 414 10.82 -12.39 -1.71
CA ILE A 414 11.50 -13.39 -2.55
C ILE A 414 10.80 -14.73 -2.30
N GLU A 415 10.55 -15.50 -3.35
CA GLU A 415 10.06 -16.89 -3.26
C GLU A 415 11.16 -17.86 -2.81
#